data_AF-A0A2H0LGX3-F1
#
_entry.id   AF-A0A2H0LGX3-F1
#
_cell.length_a   1.000
_cell.length_b   1.000
_cell.length_c   1.000
_cell.angle_alpha   90.00
_cell.angle_beta   90.00
_cell.angle_gamma   90.00
#
_symmetry.space_group_name_H-M   'P 1'
#
loop_
_entity.id
_entity.type
_entity.pdbx_description
1 polymer ?
#
loop_
_entity_poly.entity_id
_entity_poly.type
_entity_poly.pdbx_seq_one_letter_code
_entity_poly.pdbx_strand_id
1 'polypeptide(L)'
;MADGPFPAFGLIGRLGADGPPFFLGARSEFVADRAGTLWLGLNDDDVSDNRGHFDVTVRVHPQAPSVETPPLTPVAGLSGAPIPNARVLFFYIDGLRPDVLQAMADAGYLPNFKRAFLDRGLIVRSAFSVFPSNTLIANGSLFTGLFSDRTGIKSQNQFERSTLKPTGQLSRWLPDGFMPSPKTRVLNLLDKYAPENTHTFLMMHGVPTLGSRLSKAFAFTTLPIAPLNPPPLWFHRAVNTIGPFDITNRLAQRLDTVNASYAVEDIIGHPDVRVMAVWLPMADKTSHHSGRGQFGAARRDLAVADEHLGRILQRLEEVRWMDSTYLILVSDHGHLGGELGVNRQCNLPRDWAHRQLGWNAKVVGQEWIHPGINAQQFIFFDNQGAGQAKLFLPYGSYFD
;
A
#
# COMPACT_ATOMS: atom_id res chain seq x y z
N MET A 1 25.68 -3.67 -26.02
CA MET A 1 24.77 -4.23 -27.04
C MET A 1 23.58 -3.30 -27.08
N ALA A 2 23.22 -2.77 -28.24
CA ALA A 2 22.06 -1.89 -28.40
C ALA A 2 20.81 -2.77 -28.56
N ASP A 3 19.86 -2.64 -27.64
CA ASP A 3 18.70 -3.53 -27.56
C ASP A 3 17.65 -3.19 -28.62
N GLY A 4 17.54 -4.07 -29.63
CA GLY A 4 16.32 -4.35 -30.39
C GLY A 4 15.96 -3.43 -31.58
N PRO A 5 15.37 -3.97 -32.67
CA PRO A 5 14.92 -3.15 -33.79
C PRO A 5 13.72 -2.29 -33.35
N PHE A 6 13.82 -0.97 -33.56
CA PHE A 6 12.67 -0.09 -33.40
C PHE A 6 11.59 -0.46 -34.43
N PRO A 7 10.29 -0.25 -34.14
CA PRO A 7 9.22 -0.48 -35.10
C PRO A 7 9.48 0.30 -36.40
N ALA A 8 9.33 -0.36 -37.55
CA ALA A 8 9.34 0.32 -38.85
C ALA A 8 8.27 1.43 -38.86
N PHE A 9 8.61 2.58 -39.44
CA PHE A 9 7.78 3.80 -39.45
C PHE A 9 7.49 4.41 -38.06
N GLY A 10 8.18 3.96 -37.01
CA GLY A 10 8.12 4.57 -35.69
C GLY A 10 8.94 5.86 -35.61
N LEU A 11 8.46 6.86 -34.85
CA LEU A 11 9.28 8.04 -34.54
C LEU A 11 10.45 7.62 -33.63
N ILE A 12 11.65 7.94 -34.06
CA ILE A 12 12.91 7.73 -33.34
C ILE A 12 13.63 9.06 -33.14
N GLY A 13 14.48 9.09 -32.13
CA GLY A 13 15.34 10.22 -31.79
C GLY A 13 16.80 9.82 -31.73
N ARG A 14 17.69 10.80 -31.90
CA ARG A 14 19.12 10.68 -31.61
C ARG A 14 19.60 11.98 -30.98
N LEU A 15 20.36 11.89 -29.89
CA LEU A 15 20.92 13.05 -29.21
C LEU A 15 22.43 13.14 -29.44
N GLY A 16 22.90 14.23 -30.04
CA GLY A 16 24.29 14.39 -30.47
C GLY A 16 24.62 13.63 -31.76
N ALA A 17 25.77 13.93 -32.37
CA ALA A 17 26.18 13.33 -33.65
C ALA A 17 26.43 11.81 -33.52
N ASP A 18 27.09 11.41 -32.41
CA ASP A 18 27.47 10.02 -32.13
C ASP A 18 26.53 9.35 -31.09
N GLY A 19 25.33 9.89 -30.93
CA GLY A 19 24.29 9.34 -30.06
C GLY A 19 23.77 8.00 -30.58
N PRO A 20 23.51 6.98 -29.71
CA PRO A 20 22.69 5.87 -30.12
C PRO A 20 21.26 6.36 -30.43
N PRO A 21 20.60 5.84 -31.47
CA PRO A 21 19.19 6.12 -31.69
C PRO A 21 18.33 5.50 -30.58
N PHE A 22 17.18 6.10 -30.30
CA PHE A 22 16.20 5.64 -29.31
C PHE A 22 14.78 5.81 -29.83
N PHE A 23 13.85 4.99 -29.34
CA PHE A 23 12.44 5.05 -29.73
C PHE A 23 11.68 6.15 -28.98
N LEU A 24 10.85 6.91 -29.71
CA LEU A 24 10.02 7.99 -29.15
C LEU A 24 8.52 7.65 -29.15
N GLY A 25 8.04 6.94 -30.17
CA GLY A 25 6.61 6.67 -30.33
C GLY A 25 5.75 7.95 -30.33
N ALA A 26 4.53 7.88 -29.79
CA ALA A 26 3.64 9.03 -29.68
C ALA A 26 4.00 10.00 -28.54
N ARG A 27 4.70 9.52 -27.50
CA ARG A 27 5.21 10.32 -26.37
C ARG A 27 6.32 9.53 -25.66
N SER A 28 7.41 10.22 -25.34
CA SER A 28 8.52 9.68 -24.54
C SER A 28 9.07 10.72 -23.57
N GLU A 29 9.64 10.25 -22.48
CA GLU A 29 10.35 11.05 -21.47
C GLU A 29 11.61 10.29 -21.06
N PHE A 30 12.76 10.95 -21.14
CA PHE A 30 14.06 10.35 -20.84
C PHE A 30 15.02 11.40 -20.29
N VAL A 31 16.00 10.94 -19.51
CA VAL A 31 17.10 11.80 -19.05
C VAL A 31 18.13 11.88 -20.18
N ALA A 32 18.47 13.09 -20.61
CA ALA A 32 19.55 13.30 -21.55
C ALA A 32 20.88 12.89 -20.90
N ASP A 33 21.49 11.81 -21.40
CA ASP A 33 22.78 11.30 -20.92
C ASP A 33 23.98 12.11 -21.46
N ARG A 34 23.73 12.99 -22.44
CA ARG A 34 24.73 13.81 -23.11
C ARG A 34 24.15 15.13 -23.62
N ALA A 35 25.02 16.09 -23.89
CA ALA A 35 24.65 17.32 -24.59
C ALA A 35 24.72 17.13 -26.12
N GLY A 36 23.89 17.89 -26.86
CA GLY A 36 23.95 17.92 -28.32
C GLY A 36 22.61 18.23 -28.98
N THR A 37 22.61 18.28 -30.31
CA THR A 37 21.38 18.44 -31.11
C THR A 37 20.51 17.19 -30.99
N LEU A 38 19.22 17.38 -30.70
CA LEU A 38 18.21 16.33 -30.80
C LEU A 38 17.75 16.22 -32.26
N TRP A 39 18.01 15.09 -32.88
CA TRP A 39 17.53 14.71 -34.20
C TRP A 39 16.30 13.83 -34.05
N LEU A 40 15.30 14.04 -34.89
CA LEU A 40 14.06 13.27 -34.93
C LEU A 40 13.86 12.75 -36.35
N GLY A 41 13.38 11.52 -36.48
CA GLY A 41 13.13 10.91 -37.78
C GLY A 41 12.22 9.70 -37.69
N LEU A 42 11.71 9.25 -38.83
CA LEU A 42 11.04 7.97 -38.93
C LEU A 42 12.08 6.86 -39.06
N ASN A 43 11.81 5.75 -38.39
CA ASN A 43 12.59 4.52 -38.55
C ASN A 43 12.20 3.83 -39.85
N ASP A 44 12.75 4.35 -40.94
CA ASP A 44 12.48 3.98 -42.33
C ASP A 44 13.80 3.66 -43.04
N ASP A 45 13.82 2.61 -43.85
CA ASP A 45 15.02 2.13 -44.54
C ASP A 45 15.24 2.83 -45.90
N ASP A 46 14.17 3.33 -46.53
CA ASP A 46 14.25 4.21 -47.70
C ASP A 46 13.62 5.58 -47.39
N VAL A 47 14.46 6.56 -47.08
CA VAL A 47 13.98 7.92 -46.75
C VAL A 47 13.68 8.78 -47.98
N SER A 48 13.92 8.29 -49.20
CA SER A 48 13.87 9.10 -50.41
C SER A 48 12.45 9.43 -50.89
N ASP A 49 11.47 8.63 -50.48
CA ASP A 49 10.05 8.80 -50.84
C ASP A 49 9.20 9.38 -49.68
N ASN A 50 9.82 9.63 -48.52
CA ASN A 50 9.15 10.18 -47.36
C ASN A 50 8.51 11.56 -47.66
N ARG A 51 7.23 11.71 -47.30
CA ARG A 51 6.44 12.93 -47.47
C ARG A 51 5.69 13.28 -46.19
N GLY A 52 5.46 14.58 -45.96
CA GLY A 52 4.70 15.08 -44.81
C GLY A 52 5.59 15.71 -43.72
N HIS A 53 5.03 15.95 -42.54
CA HIS A 53 5.75 16.44 -41.37
C HIS A 53 5.08 15.96 -40.07
N PHE A 54 5.81 16.03 -38.96
CA PHE A 54 5.30 15.84 -37.61
C PHE A 54 5.56 17.09 -36.78
N ASP A 55 4.58 17.49 -35.99
CA ASP A 55 4.75 18.52 -34.97
C ASP A 55 5.19 17.86 -33.66
N VAL A 56 6.36 18.26 -33.17
CA VAL A 56 6.93 17.73 -31.92
C VAL A 56 7.12 18.86 -30.92
N THR A 57 6.51 18.71 -29.75
CA THR A 57 6.73 19.62 -28.61
C THR A 57 7.78 19.03 -27.68
N VAL A 58 8.95 19.65 -27.64
CA VAL A 58 10.02 19.27 -26.69
C VAL A 58 9.94 20.18 -25.47
N ARG A 59 9.88 19.59 -24.29
CA ARG A 59 10.00 20.31 -23.01
C ARG A 59 11.22 19.80 -22.30
N VAL A 60 12.19 20.68 -22.09
CA VAL A 60 13.36 20.39 -21.27
C VAL A 60 13.07 20.93 -19.88
N HIS A 61 12.97 20.02 -18.92
CA HIS A 61 12.92 20.37 -17.51
C HIS A 61 14.34 20.18 -16.97
N PRO A 62 14.85 21.09 -16.11
CA PRO A 62 16.01 20.78 -15.30
C PRO A 62 15.72 19.44 -14.62
N GLN A 63 16.66 18.49 -14.71
CA GLN A 63 16.57 17.31 -13.86
C GLN A 63 16.39 17.85 -12.45
N ALA A 64 15.25 17.54 -11.81
CA ALA A 64 15.08 17.86 -10.41
C ALA A 64 16.35 17.34 -9.74
N PRO A 65 17.09 18.19 -8.99
CA PRO A 65 18.38 17.79 -8.46
C PRO A 65 18.19 16.42 -7.88
N SER A 66 18.97 15.44 -8.37
CA SER A 66 19.07 14.17 -7.67
C SER A 66 19.27 14.60 -6.23
N VAL A 67 18.33 14.24 -5.36
CA VAL A 67 18.51 14.49 -3.94
C VAL A 67 19.62 13.53 -3.58
N GLU A 68 20.87 13.93 -3.87
CA GLU A 68 22.07 13.27 -3.45
C GLU A 68 21.84 13.10 -1.96
N THR A 69 21.79 11.83 -1.54
CA THR A 69 21.74 11.52 -0.13
C THR A 69 22.92 12.29 0.46
N PRO A 70 22.69 13.28 1.33
CA PRO A 70 23.79 13.97 1.97
C PRO A 70 24.69 12.88 2.54
N PRO A 71 26.01 12.91 2.29
CA PRO A 71 26.89 11.89 2.83
C PRO A 71 26.60 11.77 4.31
N LEU A 72 26.31 10.54 4.77
CA LEU A 72 26.03 10.27 6.18
C LEU A 72 27.24 10.77 6.96
N THR A 73 27.08 11.93 7.59
CA THR A 73 28.15 12.49 8.41
C THR A 73 28.08 11.70 9.71
N PRO A 74 29.10 10.87 10.03
CA PRO A 74 29.07 10.11 11.26
C PRO A 74 28.96 11.10 12.41
N VAL A 75 27.89 11.00 13.20
CA VAL A 75 27.76 11.82 14.40
C VAL A 75 28.84 11.34 15.36
N ALA A 76 29.86 12.18 15.59
CA ALA A 76 30.97 11.87 16.47
C ALA A 76 30.44 11.46 17.86
N GLY A 77 30.91 10.33 18.37
CA GLY A 77 30.52 9.80 19.69
C GLY A 77 29.37 8.78 19.69
N LEU A 78 28.74 8.48 18.55
CA LEU A 78 27.83 7.33 18.45
C LEU A 78 28.62 6.05 18.14
N SER A 79 28.59 5.07 19.05
CA SER A 79 29.28 3.79 18.88
C SER A 79 28.64 2.86 17.85
N GLY A 80 27.41 3.19 17.38
CA GLY A 80 26.58 2.29 16.57
C GLY A 80 26.04 1.08 17.34
N ALA A 81 26.39 0.92 18.62
CA ALA A 81 25.87 -0.14 19.46
C ALA A 81 24.38 0.10 19.78
N PRO A 82 23.57 -0.96 19.91
CA PRO A 82 22.18 -0.82 20.30
C PRO A 82 22.07 -0.20 21.69
N ILE A 83 21.09 0.68 21.87
CA ILE A 83 20.79 1.28 23.17
C ILE A 83 20.31 0.16 24.11
N PRO A 84 20.92 -0.02 25.30
CA PRO A 84 20.49 -1.03 26.25
C PRO A 84 19.03 -0.82 26.68
N ASN A 85 18.26 -1.92 26.77
CA ASN A 85 16.83 -1.88 27.12
C ASN A 85 15.98 -0.96 26.25
N ALA A 86 16.38 -0.76 24.99
CA ALA A 86 15.66 0.08 24.06
C ALA A 86 14.24 -0.43 23.80
N ARG A 87 13.41 0.52 23.38
CA ARG A 87 12.09 0.30 22.82
C ARG A 87 12.10 0.61 21.33
N VAL A 88 11.10 0.11 20.62
CA VAL A 88 10.87 0.43 19.21
C VAL A 88 9.43 0.93 19.08
N LEU A 89 9.25 2.08 18.44
CA LEU A 89 7.95 2.61 18.09
C LEU A 89 7.84 2.69 16.56
N PHE A 90 7.02 1.81 15.99
CA PHE A 90 6.55 1.91 14.62
C PHE A 90 5.43 2.93 14.56
N PHE A 91 5.74 4.11 14.03
CA PHE A 91 4.75 5.12 13.69
C PHE A 91 4.33 4.86 12.24
N TYR A 92 3.19 4.20 12.10
CA TYR A 92 2.75 3.63 10.83
C TYR A 92 1.62 4.48 10.24
N ILE A 93 1.92 5.19 9.15
CA ILE A 93 0.92 5.93 8.38
C ILE A 93 0.54 5.10 7.15
N ASP A 94 -0.73 4.74 7.02
CA ASP A 94 -1.25 3.96 5.88
C ASP A 94 -1.16 4.79 4.58
N GLY A 95 -0.65 4.19 3.51
CA GLY A 95 -0.59 4.80 2.18
C GLY A 95 0.32 6.03 2.03
N LEU A 96 1.19 6.34 3.01
CA LEU A 96 2.02 7.55 3.04
C LEU A 96 3.02 7.59 1.89
N ARG A 97 3.00 8.70 1.15
CA ARG A 97 4.02 8.97 0.15
C ARG A 97 5.20 9.76 0.73
N PRO A 98 6.44 9.31 0.47
CA PRO A 98 7.63 10.00 0.98
C PRO A 98 7.83 11.40 0.38
N ASP A 99 7.44 11.61 -0.87
CA ASP A 99 7.59 12.91 -1.56
C ASP A 99 6.62 13.98 -1.01
N VAL A 100 5.37 13.61 -0.70
CA VAL A 100 4.42 14.52 -0.06
C VAL A 100 4.84 14.85 1.36
N LEU A 101 5.28 13.85 2.14
CA LEU A 101 5.78 14.06 3.49
C LEU A 101 6.93 15.08 3.48
N GLN A 102 7.94 14.86 2.63
CA GLN A 102 9.10 15.74 2.52
C GLN A 102 8.68 17.16 2.13
N ALA A 103 7.87 17.30 1.07
CA ALA A 103 7.40 18.61 0.60
C ALA A 103 6.61 19.38 1.68
N MET A 104 5.73 18.70 2.42
CA MET A 104 4.97 19.35 3.50
C MET A 104 5.85 19.71 4.70
N ALA A 105 6.82 18.87 5.05
CA ALA A 105 7.76 19.15 6.13
C ALA A 105 8.68 20.33 5.79
N ASP A 106 9.21 20.40 4.57
CA ASP A 106 10.06 21.51 4.14
C ASP A 106 9.29 22.84 4.03
N ALA A 107 8.00 22.78 3.72
CA ALA A 107 7.11 23.93 3.79
C ALA A 107 6.68 24.31 5.23
N GLY A 108 7.12 23.56 6.25
CA GLY A 108 6.86 23.86 7.67
C GLY A 108 5.51 23.38 8.20
N TYR A 109 4.75 22.58 7.44
CA TYR A 109 3.44 22.07 7.88
C TYR A 109 3.52 20.86 8.80
N LEU A 110 4.65 20.14 8.83
CA LEU A 110 4.84 18.91 9.59
C LEU A 110 6.06 19.00 10.53
N PRO A 111 6.04 19.91 11.53
CA PRO A 111 7.20 20.18 12.37
C PRO A 111 7.62 19.00 13.24
N ASN A 112 6.69 18.15 13.71
CA ASN A 112 7.03 16.99 14.54
C ASN A 112 7.67 15.88 13.69
N PHE A 113 7.14 15.62 12.49
CA PHE A 113 7.76 14.69 11.55
C PHE A 113 9.16 15.16 11.17
N LYS A 114 9.30 16.46 10.85
CA LYS A 114 10.59 17.05 10.47
C LYS A 114 11.62 16.84 11.57
N ARG A 115 11.31 17.24 12.80
CA ARG A 115 12.22 17.10 13.95
C ARG A 115 12.52 15.65 14.31
N ALA A 116 11.52 14.76 14.29
CA ALA A 116 11.67 13.39 14.77
C ALA A 116 12.36 12.47 13.75
N PHE A 117 12.09 12.66 12.46
CA PHE A 117 12.51 11.72 11.41
C PHE A 117 13.41 12.33 10.34
N LEU A 118 13.21 13.59 9.95
CA LEU A 118 13.92 14.17 8.79
C LEU A 118 15.21 14.89 9.19
N ASP A 119 15.19 15.69 10.25
CA ASP A 119 16.35 16.49 10.69
C ASP A 119 17.40 15.65 11.43
N ARG A 120 16.96 14.56 12.07
CA ARG A 120 17.78 13.74 12.97
C ARG A 120 17.74 12.25 12.67
N GLY A 121 17.01 11.84 11.64
CA GLY A 121 16.81 10.42 11.30
C GLY A 121 17.63 9.97 10.11
N LEU A 122 17.50 8.67 9.83
CA LEU A 122 18.04 8.02 8.63
C LEU A 122 16.88 7.75 7.66
N ILE A 123 17.00 8.27 6.44
CA ILE A 123 16.01 8.03 5.38
C ILE A 123 16.51 6.91 4.46
N VAL A 124 15.74 5.82 4.36
CA VAL A 124 16.00 4.72 3.43
C VAL A 124 15.18 4.95 2.16
N ARG A 125 15.83 5.41 1.08
CA ARG A 125 15.14 5.73 -0.20
C ARG A 125 14.75 4.48 -1.00
N SER A 126 15.49 3.39 -0.84
CA SER A 126 15.28 2.12 -1.55
C SER A 126 14.43 1.13 -0.75
N ALA A 127 13.38 1.63 -0.09
CA ALA A 127 12.39 0.82 0.60
C ALA A 127 11.20 0.58 -0.34
N PHE A 128 10.96 -0.68 -0.71
CA PHE A 128 9.87 -1.07 -1.61
C PHE A 128 8.82 -1.87 -0.84
N SER A 129 7.56 -1.58 -1.10
CA SER A 129 6.46 -2.45 -0.67
C SER A 129 6.53 -3.78 -1.43
N VAL A 130 5.86 -4.80 -0.88
CA VAL A 130 5.68 -6.08 -1.57
C VAL A 130 4.64 -5.95 -2.69
N PHE A 131 4.69 -6.88 -3.64
CA PHE A 131 3.69 -6.93 -4.70
C PHE A 131 2.60 -7.96 -4.40
N PRO A 132 1.32 -7.62 -4.63
CA PRO A 132 0.79 -6.27 -4.86
C PRO A 132 0.84 -5.36 -3.62
N SER A 133 1.07 -4.06 -3.85
CA SER A 133 1.24 -3.06 -2.79
C SER A 133 -0.11 -2.61 -2.21
N ASN A 134 -0.75 -3.48 -1.44
CA ASN A 134 -1.99 -3.20 -0.71
C ASN A 134 -1.81 -3.47 0.79
N THR A 135 -2.72 -2.91 1.60
CA THR A 135 -2.61 -2.92 3.06
C THR A 135 -2.42 -4.32 3.63
N LEU A 136 -3.27 -5.29 3.31
CA LEU A 136 -3.21 -6.61 3.95
C LEU A 136 -1.98 -7.42 3.55
N ILE A 137 -1.57 -7.38 2.28
CA ILE A 137 -0.39 -8.12 1.82
C ILE A 137 0.87 -7.49 2.41
N ALA A 138 0.98 -6.16 2.36
CA ALA A 138 2.10 -5.43 2.93
C ALA A 138 2.18 -5.59 4.46
N ASN A 139 1.05 -5.56 5.18
CA ASN A 139 1.04 -5.86 6.61
C ASN A 139 1.42 -7.31 6.90
N GLY A 140 0.98 -8.25 6.06
CA GLY A 140 1.39 -9.64 6.13
C GLY A 140 2.90 -9.76 6.10
N SER A 141 3.55 -9.05 5.18
CA SER A 141 5.00 -9.00 5.08
C SER A 141 5.67 -8.23 6.22
N LEU A 142 5.15 -7.06 6.59
CA LEU A 142 5.69 -6.21 7.65
C LEU A 142 5.78 -6.94 8.99
N PHE A 143 4.72 -7.68 9.36
CA PHE A 143 4.64 -8.34 10.66
C PHE A 143 5.12 -9.80 10.65
N THR A 144 5.58 -10.35 9.53
CA THR A 144 6.14 -11.72 9.48
C THR A 144 7.58 -11.77 8.97
N GLY A 145 8.01 -10.75 8.22
CA GLY A 145 9.27 -10.74 7.48
C GLY A 145 9.23 -11.61 6.21
N LEU A 146 8.05 -12.00 5.72
CA LEU A 146 7.89 -12.95 4.63
C LEU A 146 7.10 -12.36 3.45
N PHE A 147 7.43 -12.78 2.22
CA PHE A 147 6.67 -12.40 1.03
C PHE A 147 5.30 -13.09 0.95
N SER A 148 4.43 -12.57 0.08
CA SER A 148 3.03 -13.00 -0.05
C SER A 148 2.84 -14.48 -0.44
N ASP A 149 3.83 -15.10 -1.09
CA ASP A 149 3.86 -16.53 -1.38
C ASP A 149 4.04 -17.37 -0.12
N ARG A 150 4.79 -16.86 0.86
CA ARG A 150 5.09 -17.51 2.14
C ARG A 150 4.06 -17.23 3.23
N THR A 151 3.52 -16.00 3.27
CA THR A 151 2.45 -15.66 4.23
C THR A 151 1.12 -16.28 3.84
N GLY A 152 0.92 -16.61 2.55
CA GLY A 152 -0.36 -17.02 2.01
C GLY A 152 -1.37 -15.88 1.85
N ILE A 153 -1.08 -14.69 2.37
CA ILE A 153 -1.90 -13.49 2.18
C ILE A 153 -1.58 -12.94 0.80
N LYS A 154 -2.39 -13.35 -0.16
CA LYS A 154 -2.20 -12.99 -1.57
C LYS A 154 -3.11 -11.84 -1.99
N SER A 155 -4.13 -11.48 -1.24
CA SER A 155 -5.08 -10.44 -1.64
C SER A 155 -5.77 -9.83 -0.43
N GLN A 156 -6.31 -8.64 -0.62
CA GLN A 156 -7.13 -7.97 0.39
C GLN A 156 -8.51 -8.63 0.51
N ASN A 157 -9.04 -9.09 -0.62
CA ASN A 157 -10.22 -9.93 -0.68
C ASN A 157 -9.84 -11.30 -1.18
N GLN A 158 -10.07 -12.34 -0.38
CA GLN A 158 -9.82 -13.71 -0.80
C GLN A 158 -11.01 -14.26 -1.56
N PHE A 159 -10.71 -14.96 -2.65
CA PHE A 159 -11.66 -15.72 -3.41
C PHE A 159 -11.33 -17.19 -3.26
N GLU A 160 -12.21 -17.93 -2.58
CA GLU A 160 -12.08 -19.37 -2.44
C GLU A 160 -13.13 -20.05 -3.32
N ARG A 161 -12.65 -20.75 -4.34
CA ARG A 161 -13.44 -21.72 -5.08
C ARG A 161 -13.31 -23.05 -4.35
N SER A 162 -14.08 -23.24 -3.28
CA SER A 162 -14.17 -24.56 -2.66
C SER A 162 -14.71 -25.55 -3.69
N THR A 163 -13.97 -26.60 -3.99
CA THR A 163 -14.48 -27.84 -4.62
C THR A 163 -14.66 -28.94 -3.58
N LEU A 164 -14.16 -28.70 -2.36
CA LEU A 164 -14.19 -29.64 -1.26
C LEU A 164 -15.58 -29.65 -0.63
N LYS A 165 -16.21 -30.83 -0.62
CA LYS A 165 -17.36 -31.08 0.26
C LYS A 165 -16.91 -30.82 1.70
N PRO A 166 -17.74 -30.20 2.56
CA PRO A 166 -17.39 -29.99 3.96
C PRO A 166 -16.92 -31.32 4.57
N THR A 167 -15.73 -31.37 5.17
CA THR A 167 -15.24 -32.58 5.85
C THR A 167 -15.46 -32.47 7.35
N GLY A 168 -16.26 -33.38 7.92
CA GLY A 168 -16.57 -33.44 9.35
C GLY A 168 -17.43 -34.66 9.71
N GLN A 169 -17.81 -34.84 10.98
CA GLN A 169 -18.66 -35.99 11.36
C GLN A 169 -19.99 -35.99 10.60
N LEU A 170 -20.63 -34.83 10.41
CA LEU A 170 -21.88 -34.72 9.65
C LEU A 170 -21.75 -35.15 8.17
N SER A 171 -20.59 -34.93 7.55
CA SER A 171 -20.36 -35.27 6.13
C SER A 171 -20.18 -36.77 5.88
N ARG A 172 -19.96 -37.56 6.94
CA ARG A 172 -19.90 -39.04 6.87
C ARG A 172 -21.29 -39.69 6.97
N TRP A 173 -22.29 -38.97 7.49
CA TRP A 173 -23.63 -39.51 7.78
C TRP A 173 -24.69 -39.10 6.76
N LEU A 174 -24.45 -38.08 5.93
CA LEU A 174 -25.41 -37.56 4.96
C LEU A 174 -25.06 -38.01 3.53
N PRO A 175 -26.03 -38.49 2.72
CA PRO A 175 -25.82 -38.78 1.30
C PRO A 175 -25.33 -37.55 0.53
N ASP A 176 -24.59 -37.78 -0.55
CA ASP A 176 -23.95 -36.74 -1.37
C ASP A 176 -24.87 -35.60 -1.85
N GLY A 177 -26.18 -35.85 -1.97
CA GLY A 177 -27.19 -34.86 -2.37
C GLY A 177 -27.74 -33.96 -1.26
N PHE A 178 -27.41 -34.24 0.01
CA PHE A 178 -27.83 -33.43 1.17
C PHE A 178 -26.77 -32.42 1.61
N MET A 179 -25.54 -32.53 1.10
CA MET A 179 -24.51 -31.53 1.37
C MET A 179 -24.78 -30.28 0.52
N PRO A 180 -24.76 -29.08 1.10
CA PRO A 180 -24.83 -27.86 0.30
C PRO A 180 -23.68 -27.86 -0.70
N SER A 181 -23.98 -27.52 -1.96
CA SER A 181 -22.98 -27.40 -3.01
C SER A 181 -21.84 -26.48 -2.53
N PRO A 182 -20.57 -26.78 -2.88
CA PRO A 182 -19.45 -25.92 -2.56
C PRO A 182 -19.78 -24.50 -3.02
N LYS A 183 -19.88 -23.57 -2.07
CA LYS A 183 -20.16 -22.17 -2.40
C LYS A 183 -18.83 -21.47 -2.58
N THR A 184 -18.75 -20.70 -3.66
CA THR A 184 -17.75 -19.65 -3.80
C THR A 184 -17.81 -18.75 -2.57
N ARG A 185 -16.69 -18.59 -1.87
CA ARG A 185 -16.56 -17.66 -0.76
C ARG A 185 -15.73 -16.47 -1.19
N VAL A 186 -16.28 -15.28 -0.99
CA VAL A 186 -15.56 -14.02 -1.07
C VAL A 186 -15.36 -13.56 0.36
N LEU A 187 -14.13 -13.63 0.85
CA LEU A 187 -13.78 -13.21 2.20
C LEU A 187 -13.18 -11.81 2.13
N ASN A 188 -13.86 -10.83 2.71
CA ASN A 188 -13.26 -9.52 2.94
C ASN A 188 -12.42 -9.59 4.21
N LEU A 189 -11.11 -9.74 4.06
CA LEU A 189 -10.21 -9.92 5.20
C LEU A 189 -10.00 -8.63 6.02
N LEU A 190 -10.46 -7.48 5.53
CA LEU A 190 -10.53 -6.24 6.31
C LEU A 190 -11.81 -6.11 7.12
N ASP A 191 -12.82 -6.95 6.83
CA ASP A 191 -14.01 -6.99 7.66
C ASP A 191 -13.66 -7.61 9.02
N LYS A 192 -13.75 -6.79 10.07
CA LYS A 192 -13.48 -7.23 11.45
C LYS A 192 -14.47 -8.29 11.93
N TYR A 193 -15.56 -8.50 11.20
CA TYR A 193 -16.57 -9.53 11.45
C TYR A 193 -16.42 -10.76 10.54
N ALA A 194 -15.38 -10.81 9.69
CA ALA A 194 -15.09 -12.01 8.93
C ALA A 194 -14.77 -13.18 9.88
N PRO A 195 -15.36 -14.38 9.66
CA PRO A 195 -15.20 -15.54 10.55
C PRO A 195 -13.75 -16.01 10.68
N GLU A 196 -12.88 -15.66 9.73
CA GLU A 196 -11.44 -15.81 9.81
C GLU A 196 -10.80 -14.41 9.68
N ASN A 197 -10.27 -13.88 10.79
CA ASN A 197 -9.41 -12.70 10.71
C ASN A 197 -8.02 -13.11 10.19
N THR A 198 -7.33 -12.17 9.54
CA THR A 198 -6.04 -12.43 8.88
C THR A 198 -4.96 -12.96 9.82
N HIS A 199 -5.00 -12.62 11.11
CA HIS A 199 -4.06 -13.14 12.09
C HIS A 199 -4.29 -14.63 12.36
N THR A 200 -5.55 -15.04 12.57
CA THR A 200 -5.93 -16.44 12.75
C THR A 200 -5.53 -17.28 11.53
N PHE A 201 -5.72 -16.74 10.31
CA PHE A 201 -5.26 -17.39 9.08
C PHE A 201 -3.76 -17.69 9.11
N LEU A 202 -2.92 -16.70 9.47
CA LEU A 202 -1.47 -16.88 9.56
C LEU A 202 -1.09 -17.95 10.60
N MET A 203 -1.75 -17.94 11.76
CA MET A 203 -1.50 -18.90 12.82
C MET A 203 -1.86 -20.33 12.41
N MET A 204 -3.00 -20.53 11.73
CA MET A 204 -3.43 -21.84 11.22
C MET A 204 -2.45 -22.42 10.19
N HIS A 205 -1.78 -21.56 9.43
CA HIS A 205 -0.77 -21.95 8.43
C HIS A 205 0.65 -22.03 9.00
N GLY A 206 0.82 -21.93 10.33
CA GLY A 206 2.13 -22.02 10.97
C GLY A 206 3.05 -20.86 10.64
N VAL A 207 2.50 -19.69 10.29
CA VAL A 207 3.27 -18.47 9.97
C VAL A 207 3.32 -17.56 11.20
N PRO A 208 4.40 -17.58 12.00
CA PRO A 208 4.50 -16.74 13.19
C PRO A 208 4.60 -15.25 12.81
N THR A 209 3.88 -14.43 13.56
CA THR A 209 3.89 -12.96 13.43
C THR A 209 4.85 -12.34 14.46
N LEU A 210 5.11 -11.04 14.33
CA LEU A 210 5.88 -10.28 15.32
C LEU A 210 5.21 -10.36 16.69
N GLY A 211 3.88 -10.24 16.72
CA GLY A 211 3.10 -10.38 17.95
C GLY A 211 3.23 -11.77 18.60
N SER A 212 3.24 -12.85 17.82
CA SER A 212 3.42 -14.20 18.39
C SER A 212 4.83 -14.42 18.95
N ARG A 213 5.85 -13.77 18.37
CA ARG A 213 7.24 -13.86 18.86
C ARG A 213 7.50 -13.02 20.11
N LEU A 214 6.91 -11.83 20.19
CA LEU A 214 7.15 -10.87 21.27
C LEU A 214 6.15 -10.98 22.42
N SER A 215 5.00 -11.61 22.21
CA SER A 215 3.95 -11.77 23.23
C SER A 215 3.61 -10.42 23.89
N LYS A 216 3.56 -10.35 25.22
CA LYS A 216 3.29 -9.13 26.00
C LYS A 216 4.25 -7.96 25.74
N ALA A 217 5.41 -8.21 25.14
CA ALA A 217 6.37 -7.15 24.81
C ALA A 217 5.96 -6.35 23.57
N PHE A 218 5.00 -6.85 22.78
CA PHE A 218 4.43 -6.16 21.63
C PHE A 218 3.06 -5.57 21.97
N ALA A 219 2.98 -4.24 21.95
CA ALA A 219 1.74 -3.51 22.05
C ALA A 219 1.43 -2.83 20.71
N PHE A 220 0.15 -2.72 20.41
CA PHE A 220 -0.30 -2.16 19.14
C PHE A 220 -1.64 -1.46 19.36
N THR A 221 -1.94 -0.47 18.52
CA THR A 221 -3.27 0.13 18.43
C THR A 221 -4.22 -0.83 17.68
N THR A 222 -5.27 -0.36 17.02
CA THR A 222 -5.84 -1.20 15.96
C THR A 222 -4.79 -1.39 14.85
N LEU A 223 -4.75 -2.58 14.24
CA LEU A 223 -3.91 -2.90 13.08
C LEU A 223 -4.71 -3.73 12.06
N PRO A 224 -4.34 -3.71 10.77
CA PRO A 224 -4.92 -4.61 9.77
C PRO A 224 -4.71 -6.09 10.11
N ILE A 225 -3.55 -6.44 10.69
CA ILE A 225 -3.23 -7.79 11.16
C ILE A 225 -2.77 -7.71 12.61
N ALA A 226 -3.58 -8.27 13.52
CA ALA A 226 -3.31 -8.23 14.95
C ALA A 226 -3.87 -9.48 15.67
N PRO A 227 -3.21 -9.94 16.75
CA PRO A 227 -3.71 -11.06 17.56
C PRO A 227 -5.12 -10.88 18.09
N LEU A 228 -5.44 -9.66 18.52
CA LEU A 228 -6.75 -9.28 19.03
C LEU A 228 -7.06 -7.87 18.54
N ASN A 229 -8.14 -7.70 17.78
CA ASN A 229 -8.49 -6.42 17.17
C ASN A 229 -9.98 -6.09 17.41
N PRO A 230 -10.31 -5.01 18.13
CA PRO A 230 -9.38 -4.07 18.77
C PRO A 230 -8.69 -4.67 20.01
N PRO A 231 -7.52 -4.14 20.42
CA PRO A 231 -6.84 -4.59 21.64
C PRO A 231 -7.61 -4.20 22.92
N PRO A 232 -7.29 -4.81 24.08
CA PRO A 232 -7.98 -4.52 25.34
C PRO A 232 -7.96 -3.03 25.69
N LEU A 233 -9.04 -2.52 26.27
CA LEU A 233 -9.26 -1.11 26.61
C LEU A 233 -9.33 -0.13 25.44
N TRP A 234 -9.01 -0.53 24.21
CA TRP A 234 -9.08 0.37 23.05
C TRP A 234 -10.50 0.88 22.81
N PHE A 235 -11.51 0.02 22.93
CA PHE A 235 -12.90 0.45 22.77
C PHE A 235 -13.33 1.44 23.87
N HIS A 236 -12.89 1.22 25.11
CA HIS A 236 -13.10 2.17 26.20
C HIS A 236 -12.44 3.53 25.88
N ARG A 237 -11.21 3.52 25.35
CA ARG A 237 -10.54 4.74 24.88
C ARG A 237 -11.30 5.41 23.75
N ALA A 238 -11.83 4.63 22.80
CA ALA A 238 -12.64 5.15 21.69
C ALA A 238 -13.89 5.88 22.19
N VAL A 239 -14.61 5.28 23.14
CA VAL A 239 -15.80 5.89 23.77
C VAL A 239 -15.43 7.18 24.48
N ASN A 240 -14.34 7.21 25.25
CA ASN A 240 -13.93 8.42 25.98
C ASN A 240 -13.40 9.52 25.05
N THR A 241 -12.81 9.15 23.91
CA THR A 241 -12.24 10.11 22.95
C THR A 241 -13.33 10.76 22.09
N ILE A 242 -14.34 9.99 21.67
CA ILE A 242 -15.37 10.46 20.74
C ILE A 242 -16.64 10.89 21.46
N GLY A 243 -16.95 10.27 22.59
CA GLY A 243 -18.21 10.40 23.30
C GLY A 243 -19.12 9.18 23.03
N PRO A 244 -19.87 8.69 24.04
CA PRO A 244 -20.67 7.47 23.95
C PRO A 244 -21.82 7.57 22.93
N PHE A 245 -22.36 8.76 22.69
CA PHE A 245 -23.48 8.98 21.76
C PHE A 245 -23.04 9.17 20.30
N ASP A 246 -21.77 9.49 20.06
CA ASP A 246 -21.24 9.80 18.73
C ASP A 246 -20.39 8.67 18.14
N ILE A 247 -20.00 7.68 18.94
CA ILE A 247 -19.04 6.64 18.55
C ILE A 247 -19.48 5.86 17.31
N THR A 248 -20.76 5.50 17.21
CA THR A 248 -21.29 4.71 16.08
C THR A 248 -21.13 5.43 14.74
N ASN A 249 -21.28 6.77 14.73
CA ASN A 249 -21.28 7.57 13.51
C ASN A 249 -19.91 8.17 13.18
N ARG A 250 -19.07 8.40 14.19
CA ARG A 250 -17.81 9.15 14.02
C ARG A 250 -16.54 8.31 14.14
N LEU A 251 -16.60 7.09 14.69
CA LEU A 251 -15.42 6.26 14.90
C LEU A 251 -14.58 6.08 13.63
N ALA A 252 -15.25 5.78 12.51
CA ALA A 252 -14.57 5.55 11.24
C ALA A 252 -13.82 6.78 10.68
N GLN A 253 -14.13 7.99 11.14
CA GLN A 253 -13.47 9.24 10.74
C GLN A 253 -12.46 9.74 11.79
N ARG A 254 -12.45 9.11 12.98
CA ARG A 254 -11.67 9.52 14.15
C ARG A 254 -10.64 8.46 14.56
N LEU A 255 -10.39 7.46 13.70
CA LEU A 255 -9.50 6.32 14.01
C LEU A 255 -8.10 6.78 14.40
N ASP A 256 -7.51 7.73 13.67
CA ASP A 256 -6.19 8.28 13.99
C ASP A 256 -6.15 8.86 15.42
N THR A 257 -7.16 9.67 15.77
CA THR A 257 -7.26 10.27 17.09
C THR A 257 -7.39 9.22 18.19
N VAL A 258 -8.23 8.20 17.97
CA VAL A 258 -8.41 7.13 18.95
C VAL A 258 -7.13 6.30 19.11
N ASN A 259 -6.47 5.94 18.00
CA ASN A 259 -5.23 5.17 18.02
C ASN A 259 -4.10 5.96 18.69
N ALA A 260 -3.94 7.25 18.38
CA ALA A 260 -2.97 8.11 19.03
C ALA A 260 -3.23 8.28 20.53
N SER A 261 -4.49 8.52 20.93
CA SER A 261 -4.87 8.62 22.34
C SER A 261 -4.64 7.30 23.08
N TYR A 262 -4.96 6.15 22.49
CA TYR A 262 -4.68 4.85 23.09
C TYR A 262 -3.18 4.59 23.24
N ALA A 263 -2.37 4.99 22.26
CA ALA A 263 -0.92 4.88 22.34
C ALA A 263 -0.36 5.72 23.51
N VAL A 264 -0.80 6.97 23.65
CA VAL A 264 -0.35 7.89 24.71
C VAL A 264 -0.77 7.43 26.10
N GLU A 265 -2.03 7.02 26.24
CA GLU A 265 -2.65 6.81 27.56
C GLU A 265 -2.51 5.38 28.08
N ASP A 266 -2.51 4.38 27.19
CA ASP A 266 -2.61 2.97 27.57
C ASP A 266 -1.35 2.15 27.20
N ILE A 267 -0.62 2.53 26.13
CA ILE A 267 0.58 1.79 25.68
C ILE A 267 1.86 2.37 26.29
N ILE A 268 2.11 3.67 26.07
CA ILE A 268 3.37 4.31 26.43
C ILE A 268 3.45 4.50 27.95
N GLY A 269 4.48 3.90 28.56
CA GLY A 269 4.66 3.82 30.00
C GLY A 269 4.43 2.41 30.58
N HIS A 270 3.83 1.49 29.82
CA HIS A 270 3.58 0.14 30.32
C HIS A 270 4.89 -0.66 30.48
N PRO A 271 5.17 -1.26 31.65
CA PRO A 271 6.50 -1.81 31.97
C PRO A 271 6.92 -3.01 31.10
N ASP A 272 5.96 -3.81 30.64
CA ASP A 272 6.23 -4.97 29.78
C ASP A 272 6.49 -4.60 28.31
N VAL A 273 6.07 -3.42 27.86
CA VAL A 273 6.09 -3.05 26.44
C VAL A 273 7.52 -2.74 25.99
N ARG A 274 7.91 -3.31 24.86
CA ARG A 274 9.21 -3.10 24.19
C ARG A 274 9.06 -2.68 22.73
N VAL A 275 8.06 -3.20 22.04
CA VAL A 275 7.75 -2.84 20.66
C VAL A 275 6.32 -2.33 20.58
N MET A 276 6.15 -1.17 19.96
CA MET A 276 4.88 -0.46 19.84
C MET A 276 4.56 -0.26 18.36
N ALA A 277 3.34 -0.54 17.94
CA ALA A 277 2.86 -0.19 16.60
C ALA A 277 1.63 0.71 16.69
N VAL A 278 1.77 1.94 16.20
CA VAL A 278 0.72 2.96 16.17
C VAL A 278 0.34 3.20 14.72
N TRP A 279 -0.86 2.74 14.32
CA TRP A 279 -1.34 2.84 12.93
C TRP A 279 -2.34 3.98 12.76
N LEU A 280 -2.12 4.81 11.74
CA LEU A 280 -2.96 5.95 11.38
C LEU A 280 -3.48 5.78 9.94
N PRO A 281 -4.72 5.30 9.73
CA PRO A 281 -5.29 5.02 8.41
C PRO A 281 -5.90 6.21 7.66
N MET A 282 -6.08 7.38 8.29
CA MET A 282 -6.93 8.41 7.68
C MET A 282 -6.36 9.02 6.40
N ALA A 283 -5.03 9.14 6.29
CA ALA A 283 -4.38 9.68 5.09
C ALA A 283 -4.68 8.84 3.84
N ASP A 284 -4.56 7.52 3.91
CA ASP A 284 -4.94 6.59 2.84
C ASP A 284 -6.45 6.69 2.53
N LYS A 285 -7.29 6.61 3.56
CA LYS A 285 -8.74 6.65 3.42
C LYS A 285 -9.22 7.90 2.69
N THR A 286 -8.73 9.08 3.08
CA THR A 286 -9.08 10.34 2.40
C THR A 286 -8.51 10.36 0.98
N SER A 287 -7.33 9.79 0.76
CA SER A 287 -6.69 9.76 -0.54
C SER A 287 -7.49 8.94 -1.56
N HIS A 288 -8.18 7.88 -1.14
CA HIS A 288 -9.09 7.11 -1.99
C HIS A 288 -10.31 7.89 -2.50
N HIS A 289 -10.77 8.89 -1.74
CA HIS A 289 -11.93 9.71 -2.08
C HIS A 289 -11.56 11.07 -2.68
N SER A 290 -10.26 11.38 -2.76
CA SER A 290 -9.75 12.64 -3.29
C SER A 290 -9.12 12.42 -4.65
N GLY A 291 -9.58 13.16 -5.68
CA GLY A 291 -9.02 13.07 -7.03
C GLY A 291 -7.52 13.37 -7.10
N ARG A 292 -6.97 14.15 -6.15
CA ARG A 292 -5.53 14.45 -6.04
C ARG A 292 -4.81 13.69 -4.92
N GLY A 293 -5.50 12.77 -4.23
CA GLY A 293 -4.93 12.00 -3.13
C GLY A 293 -4.25 12.89 -2.09
N GLN A 294 -2.99 12.57 -1.80
CA GLN A 294 -2.12 13.32 -0.87
C GLN A 294 -1.59 14.66 -1.41
N PHE A 295 -1.76 14.97 -2.70
CA PHE A 295 -1.56 16.34 -3.22
C PHE A 295 -2.81 17.20 -3.06
N GLY A 296 -3.90 16.62 -2.55
CA GLY A 296 -5.17 17.29 -2.29
C GLY A 296 -5.58 17.16 -0.83
N ALA A 297 -6.79 16.61 -0.61
CA ALA A 297 -7.47 16.67 0.69
C ALA A 297 -6.72 15.95 1.82
N ALA A 298 -5.97 14.88 1.51
CA ALA A 298 -5.29 14.08 2.53
C ALA A 298 -4.10 14.78 3.19
N ARG A 299 -3.65 15.94 2.69
CA ARG A 299 -2.68 16.79 3.42
C ARG A 299 -3.19 17.21 4.78
N ARG A 300 -4.50 17.41 4.93
CA ARG A 300 -5.11 17.73 6.22
C ARG A 300 -4.90 16.59 7.23
N ASP A 301 -5.10 15.35 6.79
CA ASP A 301 -4.91 14.19 7.66
C ASP A 301 -3.44 14.00 8.04
N LEU A 302 -2.50 14.30 7.13
CA LEU A 302 -1.07 14.31 7.46
C LEU A 302 -0.70 15.37 8.50
N ALA A 303 -1.30 16.57 8.44
CA ALA A 303 -1.10 17.59 9.46
C ALA A 303 -1.68 17.15 10.83
N VAL A 304 -2.84 16.50 10.84
CA VAL A 304 -3.41 15.92 12.07
C VAL A 304 -2.55 14.78 12.61
N ALA A 305 -1.98 13.95 11.74
CA ALA A 305 -1.02 12.91 12.12
C ALA A 305 0.26 13.51 12.75
N ASP A 306 0.72 14.67 12.30
CA ASP A 306 1.84 15.40 12.91
C ASP A 306 1.52 15.86 14.34
N GLU A 307 0.31 16.37 14.58
CA GLU A 307 -0.14 16.72 15.94
C GLU A 307 -0.19 15.49 16.84
N HIS A 308 -0.67 14.35 16.32
CA HIS A 308 -0.69 13.09 17.05
C HIS A 308 0.70 12.57 17.37
N LEU A 309 1.64 12.68 16.43
CA LEU A 309 3.05 12.39 16.66
C LEU A 309 3.61 13.29 17.77
N GLY A 310 3.32 14.59 17.75
CA GLY A 310 3.74 15.53 18.80
C GLY A 310 3.33 15.07 20.20
N ARG A 311 2.08 14.63 20.39
CA ARG A 311 1.59 14.09 21.67
C ARG A 311 2.30 12.80 22.08
N ILE A 312 2.60 11.91 21.13
CA ILE A 312 3.35 10.68 21.38
C ILE A 312 4.78 11.01 21.83
N LEU A 313 5.45 11.94 21.15
CA LEU A 313 6.80 12.38 21.51
C LEU A 313 6.82 13.01 22.90
N GLN A 314 5.88 13.90 23.19
CA GLN A 314 5.71 14.48 24.53
C GLN A 314 5.52 13.39 25.59
N ARG A 315 4.68 12.39 25.31
CA ARG A 315 4.46 11.29 26.25
C ARG A 315 5.73 10.47 26.49
N LEU A 316 6.52 10.20 25.45
CA LEU A 316 7.82 9.53 25.59
C LEU A 316 8.79 10.33 26.46
N GLU A 317 8.77 11.66 26.37
CA GLU A 317 9.57 12.54 27.24
C GLU A 317 9.09 12.44 28.71
N GLU A 318 7.78 12.51 28.95
CA GLU A 318 7.18 12.41 30.29
C GLU A 318 7.53 11.11 31.02
N VAL A 319 7.50 9.98 30.32
CA VAL A 319 7.86 8.66 30.89
C VAL A 319 9.36 8.36 30.82
N ARG A 320 10.18 9.33 30.39
CA ARG A 320 11.65 9.23 30.23
C ARG A 320 12.09 8.11 29.28
N TRP A 321 11.32 7.87 28.22
CA TRP A 321 11.61 6.88 27.18
C TRP A 321 12.20 7.49 25.91
N MET A 322 12.22 8.81 25.77
CA MET A 322 12.66 9.49 24.54
C MET A 322 14.08 9.07 24.10
N ASP A 323 15.05 9.05 25.01
CA ASP A 323 16.43 8.67 24.70
C ASP A 323 16.67 7.14 24.63
N SER A 324 15.64 6.34 24.92
CA SER A 324 15.70 4.87 24.89
C SER A 324 14.67 4.26 23.94
N THR A 325 14.18 5.03 22.96
CA THR A 325 13.20 4.56 21.98
C THR A 325 13.69 4.82 20.57
N TYR A 326 13.80 3.77 19.76
CA TYR A 326 13.96 3.89 18.31
C TYR A 326 12.61 4.22 17.69
N LEU A 327 12.54 5.37 17.02
CA LEU A 327 11.37 5.79 16.27
C LEU A 327 11.54 5.34 14.81
N ILE A 328 10.55 4.59 14.29
CA ILE A 328 10.52 4.12 12.92
C ILE A 328 9.25 4.63 12.26
N LEU A 329 9.38 5.55 11.32
CA LEU A 329 8.28 5.94 10.43
C LEU A 329 8.19 4.91 9.31
N VAL A 330 7.03 4.27 9.17
CA VAL A 330 6.79 3.27 8.13
C VAL A 330 5.47 3.50 7.44
N SER A 331 5.40 3.05 6.20
CA SER A 331 4.17 2.89 5.45
C SER A 331 4.17 1.55 4.74
N ASP A 332 2.98 1.03 4.50
CA ASP A 332 2.75 -0.22 3.81
C ASP A 332 2.79 -0.07 2.29
N HIS A 333 2.30 1.03 1.76
CA HIS A 333 2.37 1.39 0.35
C HIS A 333 2.31 2.91 0.15
N GLY A 334 2.49 3.37 -1.09
CA GLY A 334 2.21 4.75 -1.46
C GLY A 334 0.75 4.94 -1.86
N HIS A 335 0.48 6.07 -2.53
CA HIS A 335 -0.83 6.33 -3.13
C HIS A 335 -0.68 6.87 -4.56
N LEU A 336 -1.59 6.49 -5.44
CA LEU A 336 -1.66 7.02 -6.81
C LEU A 336 -2.13 8.48 -6.80
N GLY A 337 -1.84 9.22 -7.88
CA GLY A 337 -2.34 10.59 -8.08
C GLY A 337 -1.43 11.64 -7.49
N GLY A 338 -1.36 12.81 -8.11
CA GLY A 338 -0.49 13.84 -7.59
C GLY A 338 -0.35 15.07 -8.45
N GLU A 339 0.87 15.59 -8.49
CA GLU A 339 1.21 16.88 -9.08
C GLU A 339 0.76 17.01 -10.54
N LEU A 340 0.96 15.97 -11.35
CA LEU A 340 0.79 16.01 -12.81
C LEU A 340 -0.57 15.47 -13.30
N GLY A 341 -1.47 15.04 -12.43
CA GLY A 341 -2.74 14.47 -12.87
C GLY A 341 -3.72 14.08 -11.75
N VAL A 342 -5.00 14.07 -12.11
CA VAL A 342 -6.10 13.62 -11.24
C VAL A 342 -6.29 12.12 -11.42
N ASN A 343 -6.34 11.39 -10.31
CA ASN A 343 -6.72 9.98 -10.32
C ASN A 343 -8.11 9.82 -10.90
N ARG A 344 -8.22 8.98 -11.93
CA ARG A 344 -9.51 8.51 -12.43
C ARG A 344 -9.69 7.08 -11.98
N GLN A 345 -10.81 6.79 -11.33
CA GLN A 345 -11.18 5.40 -11.10
C GLN A 345 -11.39 4.71 -12.45
N CYS A 346 -10.63 3.65 -12.68
CA CYS A 346 -10.92 2.68 -13.73
C CYS A 346 -11.76 1.57 -13.08
N ASN A 347 -12.86 1.16 -13.71
CA ASN A 347 -13.61 -0.02 -13.26
C ASN A 347 -13.31 -1.16 -14.22
N LEU A 348 -12.17 -1.83 -14.02
CA LEU A 348 -11.74 -2.95 -14.86
C LEU A 348 -12.80 -4.08 -14.99
N PRO A 349 -13.51 -4.48 -13.91
CA PRO A 349 -14.59 -5.46 -14.01
C PRO A 349 -15.68 -5.06 -15.01
N ARG A 350 -16.16 -3.81 -14.94
CA ARG A 350 -17.26 -3.34 -15.78
C ARG A 350 -16.78 -2.99 -17.19
N ASP A 351 -15.75 -2.14 -17.27
CA ASP A 351 -15.39 -1.46 -18.52
C ASP A 351 -14.55 -2.36 -19.43
N TRP A 352 -13.66 -3.17 -18.85
CA TRP A 352 -12.82 -4.09 -19.62
C TRP A 352 -13.42 -5.50 -19.67
N ALA A 353 -13.61 -6.17 -18.54
CA ALA A 353 -14.07 -7.56 -18.55
C ALA A 353 -15.52 -7.71 -19.07
N HIS A 354 -16.47 -6.96 -18.52
CA HIS A 354 -17.87 -7.10 -18.92
C HIS A 354 -18.20 -6.46 -20.26
N ARG A 355 -17.86 -5.18 -20.47
CA ARG A 355 -18.22 -4.43 -21.67
C ARG A 355 -17.36 -4.78 -22.89
N GLN A 356 -16.04 -4.90 -22.71
CA GLN A 356 -15.13 -5.11 -23.84
C GLN A 356 -14.89 -6.59 -24.15
N LEU A 357 -14.71 -7.45 -23.13
CA LEU A 357 -14.49 -8.89 -23.34
C LEU A 357 -15.78 -9.72 -23.35
N GLY A 358 -16.91 -9.16 -22.91
CA GLY A 358 -18.19 -9.89 -22.84
C GLY A 358 -18.24 -10.96 -21.74
N TRP A 359 -17.37 -10.89 -20.73
CA TRP A 359 -17.33 -11.87 -19.64
C TRP A 359 -18.08 -11.38 -18.41
N ASN A 360 -18.75 -12.30 -17.70
CA ASN A 360 -19.26 -12.00 -16.37
C ASN A 360 -18.10 -11.64 -15.43
N ALA A 361 -18.31 -10.62 -14.60
CA ALA A 361 -17.29 -10.14 -13.66
C ALA A 361 -17.90 -9.95 -12.26
N LYS A 362 -17.13 -10.33 -11.24
CA LYS A 362 -17.52 -10.16 -9.83
C LYS A 362 -16.40 -9.50 -9.05
N VAL A 363 -16.81 -8.67 -8.09
CA VAL A 363 -15.95 -8.11 -7.05
C VAL A 363 -16.72 -8.17 -5.73
N VAL A 364 -16.06 -7.88 -4.62
CA VAL A 364 -16.73 -7.83 -3.32
C VAL A 364 -17.87 -6.82 -3.35
N GLY A 365 -19.10 -7.29 -3.14
CA GLY A 365 -20.30 -6.46 -3.08
C GLY A 365 -20.91 -6.03 -4.42
N GLN A 366 -20.30 -6.36 -5.57
CA GLN A 366 -20.83 -6.00 -6.89
C GLN A 366 -20.61 -7.11 -7.92
N GLU A 367 -21.56 -7.25 -8.86
CA GLU A 367 -21.45 -8.18 -9.98
C GLU A 367 -22.02 -7.58 -11.27
N TRP A 368 -21.44 -7.99 -12.39
CA TRP A 368 -21.89 -7.66 -13.74
C TRP A 368 -22.06 -8.97 -14.51
N ILE A 369 -23.31 -9.30 -14.85
CA ILE A 369 -23.68 -10.58 -15.45
C ILE A 369 -24.46 -10.32 -16.74
N HIS A 370 -24.06 -10.99 -17.83
CA HIS A 370 -24.75 -10.94 -19.11
C HIS A 370 -26.00 -11.84 -19.09
N PRO A 371 -27.17 -11.35 -19.55
CA PRO A 371 -28.37 -12.17 -19.67
C PRO A 371 -28.13 -13.42 -20.53
N GLY A 372 -28.59 -14.59 -20.06
CA GLY A 372 -28.46 -15.86 -20.79
C GLY A 372 -27.08 -16.54 -20.65
N ILE A 373 -26.09 -15.93 -20.02
CA ILE A 373 -24.81 -16.56 -19.69
C ILE A 373 -24.86 -17.14 -18.27
N ASN A 374 -24.26 -18.31 -18.06
CA ASN A 374 -24.18 -18.94 -16.74
C ASN A 374 -23.46 -18.02 -15.73
N ALA A 375 -24.19 -17.54 -14.72
CA ALA A 375 -23.67 -16.64 -13.69
C ALA A 375 -22.58 -17.24 -12.78
N GLN A 376 -22.37 -18.56 -12.83
CA GLN A 376 -21.27 -19.26 -12.14
C GLN A 376 -19.95 -19.20 -12.92
N GLN A 377 -19.97 -18.82 -14.19
CA GLN A 377 -18.77 -18.56 -14.99
C GLN A 377 -18.48 -17.06 -14.94
N PHE A 378 -17.44 -16.64 -14.23
CA PHE A 378 -17.07 -15.23 -14.07
C PHE A 378 -15.58 -15.06 -13.76
N ILE A 379 -15.05 -13.86 -14.03
CA ILE A 379 -13.78 -13.38 -13.47
C ILE A 379 -14.05 -12.74 -12.11
N PHE A 380 -13.26 -13.12 -11.09
CA PHE A 380 -13.23 -12.38 -9.83
C PHE A 380 -12.14 -11.30 -9.84
N PHE A 381 -12.42 -10.14 -9.25
CA PHE A 381 -11.46 -9.05 -9.05
C PHE A 381 -11.32 -8.77 -7.54
N ASP A 382 -10.09 -8.68 -7.04
CA ASP A 382 -9.80 -8.59 -5.60
C ASP A 382 -9.74 -7.16 -5.03
N ASN A 383 -9.62 -6.12 -5.87
CA ASN A 383 -9.39 -4.75 -5.41
C ASN A 383 -10.39 -3.72 -5.98
N GLN A 384 -11.70 -3.95 -5.82
CA GLN A 384 -12.78 -3.04 -6.27
C GLN A 384 -12.68 -2.57 -7.75
N GLY A 385 -11.85 -3.24 -8.56
CA GLY A 385 -11.57 -2.90 -9.95
C GLY A 385 -10.62 -1.72 -10.19
N ALA A 386 -10.08 -1.06 -9.16
CA ALA A 386 -9.35 0.21 -9.27
C ALA A 386 -7.84 0.01 -9.51
N GLY A 387 -7.48 -0.39 -10.74
CA GLY A 387 -6.08 -0.39 -11.21
C GLY A 387 -5.27 -1.66 -10.91
N GLN A 388 -5.84 -2.62 -10.20
CA GLN A 388 -5.27 -3.96 -10.04
C GLN A 388 -6.38 -5.01 -10.15
N ALA A 389 -6.08 -6.10 -10.86
CA ALA A 389 -6.95 -7.25 -11.01
C ALA A 389 -6.14 -8.54 -10.78
N LYS A 390 -6.65 -9.42 -9.91
CA LYS A 390 -6.24 -10.83 -9.91
C LYS A 390 -7.23 -11.62 -10.71
N LEU A 391 -6.83 -12.04 -11.90
CA LEU A 391 -7.65 -12.87 -12.77
C LEU A 391 -7.62 -14.31 -12.27
N PHE A 392 -8.76 -14.79 -11.77
CA PHE A 392 -8.97 -16.21 -11.53
C PHE A 392 -9.52 -16.84 -12.80
N LEU A 393 -8.63 -17.43 -13.60
CA LEU A 393 -9.04 -18.18 -14.77
C LEU A 393 -9.83 -19.43 -14.35
N PRO A 394 -10.83 -19.88 -15.13
CA PRO A 394 -11.49 -21.15 -14.89
C PRO A 394 -10.46 -22.28 -14.85
N TYR A 395 -10.75 -23.34 -14.08
CA TYR A 395 -10.06 -24.61 -14.29
C TYR A 395 -10.53 -25.15 -15.63
N GLY A 396 -9.89 -24.70 -16.71
CA GLY A 396 -9.86 -25.47 -17.94
C GLY A 396 -8.97 -26.66 -17.64
N SER A 397 -9.45 -27.87 -17.94
CA SER A 397 -8.58 -28.98 -18.27
C SER A 397 -7.58 -28.50 -19.32
N TYR A 398 -6.39 -28.07 -18.89
CA TYR A 398 -5.25 -27.80 -19.78
C TYR A 398 -4.47 -29.09 -20.09
N PHE A 399 -5.18 -30.22 -20.03
CA PHE A 399 -4.78 -31.50 -20.57
C PHE A 399 -6.06 -32.16 -21.09
N ASP A 400 -6.32 -31.98 -22.37
CA ASP A 400 -6.95 -32.96 -23.26
C ASP A 400 -6.43 -32.70 -24.68
#